data_AF-A0AAN1WF72-F1
#
_entry.id   AF-A0AAN1WF72-F1
#
_cell.length_a   1.000
_cell.length_b   1.000
_cell.length_c   1.000
_cell.angle_alpha   90.00
_cell.angle_beta   90.00
_cell.angle_gamma   90.00
#
_symmetry.space_group_name_H-M   'P 1'
#
loop_
_entity.id
_entity.type
_entity.pdbx_description
1 polymer ?
#
loop_
_entity_poly.entity_id
_entity_poly.type
_entity_poly.pdbx_seq_one_letter_code
_entity_poly.pdbx_strand_id
1 'polypeptide(L)'
;MNIEQAIQEAFFPDGSVPIDDEFIEENADIAWLNEKMSLLILVPSYMLWCTRNRDSNGNLVVDGTVNALAEYGRSKKPEIEHLSFKFLCNSTQREVVLKFLQWCLTEELLVNEEQVQRACKHWG
;
A
#
# COMPACT_ATOMS: atom_id res chain seq x y z
N MET A 1 13.66 -10.56 6.20
CA MET A 1 13.64 -9.94 4.87
C MET A 1 13.16 -8.51 5.06
N ASN A 2 13.89 -7.53 4.52
CA ASN A 2 13.47 -6.13 4.60
C ASN A 2 12.16 -5.95 3.83
N ILE A 3 11.16 -5.28 4.42
CA ILE A 3 9.86 -5.06 3.77
C ILE A 3 10.01 -4.22 2.49
N GLU A 4 10.93 -3.25 2.47
CA GLU A 4 11.24 -2.44 1.29
C GLU A 4 11.66 -3.34 0.12
N GLN A 5 12.60 -4.26 0.37
CA GLN A 5 13.09 -5.19 -0.64
C GLN A 5 11.97 -6.11 -1.13
N ALA A 6 11.10 -6.59 -0.23
CA ALA A 6 9.96 -7.43 -0.59
C ALA A 6 8.97 -6.72 -1.52
N ILE A 7 8.72 -5.42 -1.27
CA ILE A 7 7.88 -4.57 -2.13
C ILE A 7 8.53 -4.42 -3.51
N GLN A 8 9.83 -4.11 -3.56
CA GLN A 8 10.58 -3.96 -4.81
C GLN A 8 10.53 -5.23 -5.66
N GLU A 9 10.84 -6.38 -5.08
CA GLU A 9 10.85 -7.65 -5.81
C GLU A 9 9.47 -8.09 -6.29
N ALA A 10 8.40 -7.77 -5.55
CA ALA A 10 7.05 -8.21 -5.91
C ALA A 10 6.33 -7.30 -6.92
N PHE A 11 6.60 -6.00 -6.89
CA PHE A 11 5.88 -5.01 -7.69
C PHE A 11 6.73 -4.32 -8.75
N PHE A 12 8.05 -4.32 -8.59
CA PHE A 12 9.00 -3.69 -9.51
C PHE A 12 10.10 -4.64 -10.01
N PRO A 13 9.79 -5.91 -10.37
CA PRO A 13 10.81 -6.92 -10.68
C PRO A 13 11.60 -6.65 -11.98
N ASP A 14 11.03 -5.84 -12.88
CA ASP A 14 11.60 -5.44 -14.16
C ASP A 14 12.36 -4.11 -14.10
N GLY A 15 12.49 -3.52 -12.92
CA GLY A 15 13.08 -2.19 -12.74
C GLY A 15 12.11 -1.06 -13.09
N SER A 16 10.81 -1.32 -13.16
CA SER A 16 9.79 -0.27 -13.20
C SER A 16 9.99 0.75 -12.07
N VAL A 17 9.83 2.03 -12.41
CA VAL A 17 10.16 3.13 -11.52
C VAL A 17 8.96 3.47 -10.65
N PRO A 18 9.11 3.49 -9.31
CA PRO A 18 8.07 3.97 -8.41
C PRO A 18 7.72 5.43 -8.71
N ILE A 19 6.53 5.84 -8.29
CA ILE A 19 6.14 7.27 -8.28
C ILE A 19 7.12 8.04 -7.40
N ASP A 20 7.47 9.25 -7.81
CA ASP A 20 8.40 10.11 -7.10
C ASP A 20 7.86 10.56 -5.73
N ASP A 21 8.77 10.80 -4.79
CA ASP A 21 8.43 11.12 -3.42
C ASP A 21 7.67 12.46 -3.30
N GLU A 22 8.01 13.46 -4.12
CA GLU A 22 7.37 14.78 -4.15
C GLU A 22 5.88 14.66 -4.52
N PHE A 23 5.57 13.90 -5.56
CA PHE A 23 4.18 13.61 -5.95
C PHE A 23 3.40 12.91 -4.84
N ILE A 24 4.01 11.94 -4.16
CA ILE A 24 3.37 11.18 -3.08
C ILE A 24 3.02 12.11 -1.91
N GLU A 25 3.95 12.99 -1.52
CA GLU A 25 3.76 13.94 -0.44
C GLU A 25 2.66 14.97 -0.75
N GLU A 26 2.55 15.43 -2.00
CA GLU A 26 1.50 16.34 -2.44
C GLU A 26 0.11 15.67 -2.57
N ASN A 27 0.06 14.34 -2.69
CA ASN A 27 -1.16 13.59 -2.98
C ASN A 27 -1.41 12.42 -2.01
N ALA A 28 -1.34 12.68 -0.70
CA ALA A 28 -1.42 11.68 0.36
C ALA A 28 -2.58 10.66 0.30
N ASP A 29 -3.70 10.98 -0.36
CA ASP A 29 -4.85 10.08 -0.50
C ASP A 29 -4.91 9.42 -1.89
N ILE A 30 -4.50 8.14 -1.92
CA ILE A 30 -4.48 7.28 -3.11
C ILE A 30 -5.88 7.16 -3.76
N ALA A 31 -6.95 7.24 -2.97
CA ALA A 31 -8.31 6.99 -3.45
C ALA A 31 -8.77 8.03 -4.50
N TRP A 32 -8.13 9.20 -4.57
CA TRP A 32 -8.45 10.25 -5.55
C TRP A 32 -7.64 10.17 -6.85
N LEU A 33 -6.65 9.26 -6.93
CA LEU A 33 -5.67 9.21 -8.02
C LEU A 33 -5.86 8.02 -8.98
N ASN A 34 -6.72 7.07 -8.60
CA ASN A 34 -6.90 5.78 -9.28
C ASN A 34 -7.40 5.88 -10.74
N GLU A 35 -8.02 6.99 -11.16
CA GLU A 35 -8.48 7.16 -12.55
C GLU A 35 -7.35 7.51 -13.54
N LYS A 36 -6.17 7.91 -13.04
CA LYS A 36 -5.08 8.43 -13.90
C LYS A 36 -3.89 7.48 -14.03
N MET A 37 -3.76 6.50 -13.13
CA MET A 37 -2.55 5.68 -13.02
C MET A 37 -2.87 4.22 -12.69
N SER A 38 -2.00 3.31 -13.14
CA SER A 38 -2.10 1.89 -12.79
C SER A 38 -1.97 1.69 -11.29
N LEU A 39 -2.97 1.05 -10.67
CA LEU A 39 -2.94 0.71 -9.25
C LEU A 39 -1.77 -0.21 -8.89
N LEU A 40 -1.27 -1.03 -9.83
CA LEU A 40 -0.10 -1.89 -9.64
C LEU A 40 1.23 -1.12 -9.58
N ILE A 41 1.24 0.16 -9.96
CA ILE A 41 2.39 1.06 -9.79
C ILE A 41 2.13 2.00 -8.62
N LEU A 42 0.94 2.60 -8.58
CA LEU A 42 0.56 3.61 -7.60
C LEU A 42 0.62 3.09 -6.17
N VAL A 43 -0.14 2.03 -5.86
CA VAL A 43 -0.26 1.54 -4.47
C VAL A 43 1.10 1.05 -3.91
N PRO A 44 1.89 0.25 -4.64
CA PRO A 44 3.20 -0.17 -4.15
C PRO A 44 4.21 0.96 -4.00
N SER A 45 4.10 2.04 -4.79
CA SER A 45 4.95 3.22 -4.63
C SER A 45 4.71 3.90 -3.29
N TYR A 46 3.44 4.02 -2.88
CA TYR A 46 3.08 4.58 -1.58
C TYR A 46 3.52 3.67 -0.43
N MET A 47 3.37 2.35 -0.57
CA MET A 47 3.89 1.40 0.41
C MET A 47 5.42 1.54 0.57
N LEU A 48 6.13 1.66 -0.55
CA LEU A 48 7.59 1.84 -0.56
C LEU A 48 8.01 3.16 0.10
N TRP A 49 7.31 4.25 -0.22
CA TRP A 49 7.51 5.55 0.41
C TRP A 49 7.34 5.46 1.93
N CYS A 50 6.30 4.78 2.42
CA CYS A 50 6.06 4.57 3.85
C CYS A 50 7.24 3.86 4.54
N THR A 51 7.86 2.88 3.86
CA THR A 51 9.01 2.15 4.43
C THR A 51 10.27 3.01 4.56
N ARG A 52 10.46 3.97 3.64
CA ARG A 52 11.59 4.89 3.61
C ARG A 52 11.44 6.07 4.57
N ASN A 53 10.20 6.48 4.81
CA ASN A 53 9.85 7.68 5.56
C ASN A 53 9.21 7.38 6.91
N ARG A 54 9.54 6.23 7.52
CA ARG A 54 8.92 5.74 8.76
C ARG A 54 9.00 6.73 9.94
N ASP A 55 10.05 7.54 9.99
CA ASP A 55 10.27 8.50 11.09
C ASP A 55 9.41 9.77 10.94
N SER A 56 8.69 9.92 9.81
CA SER A 56 7.75 11.01 9.57
C SER A 56 6.41 10.75 10.27
N ASN A 57 6.46 10.61 11.59
CA ASN A 57 5.33 10.27 12.45
C ASN A 57 4.09 11.17 12.18
N GLY A 58 2.94 10.52 11.91
CA GLY A 58 1.67 11.21 11.66
C GLY A 58 1.51 11.76 10.24
N ASN A 59 2.25 11.24 9.25
CA ASN A 59 2.09 11.65 7.87
C ASN A 59 0.78 11.10 7.28
N LEU A 60 -0.01 12.01 6.70
CA LEU A 60 -1.24 11.71 5.96
C LEU A 60 -1.04 10.64 4.87
N VAL A 61 0.17 10.50 4.32
CA VAL A 61 0.52 9.46 3.34
C VAL A 61 0.39 8.07 3.95
N VAL A 62 0.86 7.85 5.18
CA VAL A 62 0.78 6.54 5.85
C VAL A 62 -0.68 6.19 6.13
N ASP A 63 -1.44 7.13 6.68
CA ASP A 63 -2.87 6.96 6.93
C ASP A 63 -3.64 6.70 5.64
N GLY A 64 -3.41 7.50 4.59
CA GLY A 64 -4.02 7.34 3.28
C GLY A 64 -3.70 5.98 2.66
N THR A 65 -2.46 5.53 2.78
CA THR A 65 -2.02 4.21 2.29
C THR A 65 -2.72 3.08 3.04
N VAL A 66 -2.72 3.11 4.37
CA VAL A 66 -3.40 2.10 5.20
C VAL A 66 -4.90 2.08 4.94
N ASN A 67 -5.53 3.25 4.81
CA ASN A 67 -6.95 3.38 4.48
C ASN A 67 -7.26 2.72 3.13
N ALA A 68 -6.51 3.05 2.08
CA ALA A 68 -6.70 2.46 0.76
C ALA A 68 -6.52 0.93 0.79
N LEU A 69 -5.47 0.44 1.45
CA LEU A 69 -5.24 -1.00 1.61
C LEU A 69 -6.38 -1.70 2.37
N ALA A 70 -6.95 -1.06 3.40
CA ALA A 70 -8.11 -1.61 4.11
C ALA A 70 -9.34 -1.71 3.20
N GLU A 71 -9.58 -0.71 2.35
CA GLU A 71 -10.68 -0.71 1.40
C GLU A 71 -10.51 -1.78 0.30
N TYR A 72 -9.34 -1.86 -0.32
CA TYR A 72 -9.00 -2.88 -1.31
C TYR A 72 -9.11 -4.29 -0.73
N GLY A 73 -8.64 -4.49 0.51
CA GLY A 73 -8.75 -5.77 1.22
C GLY A 73 -10.19 -6.25 1.33
N ARG A 74 -11.10 -5.34 1.71
CA ARG A 74 -12.52 -5.61 1.95
C ARG A 74 -13.32 -5.80 0.66
N SER A 75 -12.82 -5.32 -0.47
CA SER A 75 -13.53 -5.42 -1.75
C SER A 75 -13.82 -6.87 -2.12
N LYS A 76 -15.06 -7.12 -2.57
CA LYS A 76 -15.56 -8.44 -3.02
C LYS A 76 -15.85 -8.46 -4.53
N LYS A 77 -15.68 -7.32 -5.20
CA LYS A 77 -16.17 -7.05 -6.54
C LYS A 77 -15.02 -6.56 -7.42
N PRO A 78 -14.47 -7.42 -8.29
CA PRO A 78 -13.38 -7.03 -9.19
C PRO A 78 -13.79 -5.99 -10.23
N GLU A 79 -15.08 -5.86 -10.52
CA GLU A 79 -15.63 -4.93 -11.52
C GLU A 79 -15.59 -3.46 -11.08
N ILE A 80 -15.34 -3.17 -9.80
CA ILE A 80 -15.20 -1.81 -9.31
C ILE A 80 -13.73 -1.42 -9.48
N GLU A 81 -13.43 -0.75 -10.60
CA GLU A 81 -12.06 -0.43 -11.04
C GLU A 81 -11.22 0.24 -9.95
N HIS A 82 -11.76 1.27 -9.31
CA HIS A 82 -11.08 1.99 -8.23
C HIS A 82 -10.86 1.18 -6.94
N LEU A 83 -11.48 0.01 -6.78
CA LEU A 83 -11.28 -0.92 -5.65
C LEU A 83 -10.65 -2.25 -6.09
N SER A 84 -10.17 -2.32 -7.33
CA SER A 84 -9.79 -3.59 -7.96
C SER A 84 -8.38 -4.07 -7.59
N PHE A 85 -7.56 -3.25 -6.92
CA PHE A 85 -6.13 -3.52 -6.66
C PHE A 85 -5.85 -4.95 -6.16
N LYS A 86 -6.58 -5.42 -5.14
CA LYS A 86 -6.43 -6.78 -4.61
C LYS A 86 -6.61 -7.87 -5.68
N PHE A 87 -7.53 -7.67 -6.62
CA PHE A 87 -7.80 -8.62 -7.70
C PHE A 87 -6.75 -8.55 -8.81
N LEU A 88 -6.10 -7.41 -8.99
CA LEU A 88 -4.96 -7.25 -9.90
C LEU A 88 -3.69 -7.93 -9.36
N CYS A 89 -3.54 -8.00 -8.03
CA CYS A 89 -2.40 -8.65 -7.40
C CYS A 89 -2.42 -10.18 -7.57
N ASN A 90 -1.26 -10.75 -7.91
CA ASN A 90 -0.99 -12.18 -7.80
C ASN A 90 -0.78 -12.61 -6.32
N SER A 91 -0.60 -13.92 -6.08
CA SER A 91 -0.44 -14.45 -4.72
C SER A 91 0.75 -13.86 -3.96
N THR A 92 1.90 -13.71 -4.61
CA THR A 92 3.11 -13.14 -4.02
C THR A 92 2.90 -11.67 -3.65
N GLN A 93 2.30 -10.89 -4.54
CA GLN A 93 1.98 -9.48 -4.30
C GLN A 93 1.02 -9.30 -3.12
N ARG A 94 -0.01 -10.15 -3.01
CA ARG A 94 -0.93 -10.12 -1.85
C ARG A 94 -0.22 -10.46 -0.55
N GLU A 95 0.68 -11.43 -0.56
CA GLU A 95 1.49 -11.78 0.61
C GLU A 95 2.38 -10.61 1.05
N VAL A 96 2.96 -9.88 0.10
CA VAL A 96 3.76 -8.69 0.40
C VAL A 96 2.91 -7.55 0.98
N VAL A 97 1.70 -7.32 0.46
CA VAL A 97 0.77 -6.35 1.06
C VAL A 97 0.42 -6.72 2.50
N LEU A 98 0.15 -8.00 2.77
CA LEU A 98 -0.09 -8.48 4.13
C LEU A 98 1.13 -8.25 5.04
N LYS A 99 2.33 -8.58 4.57
CA LYS A 99 3.58 -8.33 5.31
C LYS A 99 3.80 -6.85 5.58
N PHE A 100 3.45 -5.96 4.65
CA PHE A 100 3.52 -4.51 4.84
C PHE A 100 2.56 -4.04 5.94
N LEU A 101 1.30 -4.50 5.91
CA LEU A 101 0.32 -4.17 6.96
C LEU A 101 0.77 -4.69 8.34
N GLN A 102 1.35 -5.89 8.40
CA GLN A 102 1.92 -6.44 9.63
C GLN A 102 3.14 -5.63 10.09
N TRP A 103 4.00 -5.21 9.16
CA TRP A 103 5.13 -4.33 9.44
C TRP A 103 4.67 -2.99 10.02
N CYS A 104 3.56 -2.43 9.54
CA CYS A 104 2.97 -1.22 10.10
C CYS A 104 2.57 -1.34 11.58
N LEU A 105 2.32 -2.55 12.08
CA LEU A 105 2.01 -2.81 13.50
C LEU A 105 3.26 -3.01 14.37
N THR A 106 4.42 -3.28 13.76
CA THR A 106 5.66 -3.58 14.49
C THR A 106 6.61 -2.41 14.57
N GLU A 107 6.55 -1.51 13.59
CA GLU A 107 7.27 -0.25 13.64
C GLU A 107 6.46 0.78 14.44
N GLU A 108 7.13 1.74 15.06
CA GLU A 108 6.52 2.82 15.86
C GLU A 108 5.75 3.85 15.00
N LEU A 109 5.07 3.40 13.95
CA LEU A 109 4.22 4.21 13.09
C LEU A 109 2.93 4.58 13.82
N LEU A 110 2.55 5.85 13.71
CA LEU A 110 1.26 6.32 14.20
C LEU A 110 0.15 5.88 13.25
N VAL A 111 -0.39 4.68 13.45
CA VAL A 111 -1.50 4.11 12.65
C VAL A 111 -2.69 3.71 13.53
N ASN A 112 -3.87 3.61 12.93
CA ASN A 112 -5.01 2.98 13.59
C ASN A 112 -4.84 1.46 13.64
N GLU A 113 -4.29 0.94 14.75
CA GLU A 113 -3.98 -0.49 14.91
C GLU A 113 -5.18 -1.41 14.63
N GLU A 114 -6.38 -1.06 15.11
CA GLU A 114 -7.56 -1.90 14.88
C GLU A 114 -7.91 -2.01 13.39
N GLN A 115 -7.79 -0.90 12.67
CA GLN A 115 -8.01 -0.89 11.22
C GLN A 115 -6.98 -1.75 10.52
N VAL A 116 -5.70 -1.62 10.86
CA VAL A 116 -4.62 -2.41 10.26
C VAL A 116 -4.83 -3.89 10.55
N GLN A 117 -5.17 -4.27 11.78
CA GLN A 117 -5.48 -5.66 12.14
C GLN A 117 -6.68 -6.22 11.35
N ARG A 118 -7.73 -5.41 11.12
CA ARG A 118 -8.85 -5.80 10.26
C ARG A 118 -8.43 -5.94 8.81
N ALA A 119 -7.60 -5.02 8.31
CA ALA A 119 -7.05 -5.08 6.95
C ALA A 119 -6.24 -6.36 6.74
N CYS A 120 -5.36 -6.74 7.69
CA CYS A 120 -4.60 -7.99 7.64
C CYS A 120 -5.50 -9.20 7.39
N LYS A 121 -6.61 -9.34 8.13
CA LYS A 121 -7.59 -10.44 7.97
C LYS A 121 -8.29 -10.45 6.61
N HIS A 122 -8.31 -9.33 5.91
CA HIS A 122 -8.92 -9.22 4.59
C HIS A 122 -7.94 -9.53 3.47
N TRP A 123 -6.62 -9.41 3.69
CA TRP A 123 -5.58 -9.67 2.71
C TRP A 123 -5.05 -11.10 2.71
N GLY A 124 -5.10 -11.79 3.85
CA GLY A 124 -4.81 -13.21 4.00
C GLY A 124 -5.86 -13.91 4.84
#